data_AF-A0A435B1E2-F1
#
_entry.id   AF-A0A435B1E2-F1
#
_cell.length_a   1.000
_cell.length_b   1.000
_cell.length_c   1.000
_cell.angle_alpha   90.00
_cell.angle_beta   90.00
_cell.angle_gamma   90.00
#
_symmetry.space_group_name_H-M   'P 1'
#
loop_
_entity.id
_entity.type
_entity.pdbx_description
1 polymer ?
#
loop_
_entity_poly.entity_id
_entity_poly.type
_entity_poly.pdbx_seq_one_letter_code
_entity_poly.pdbx_strand_id
1 'polypeptide(L)' 'MSGSTLIAFDKVWKSYGQGEARVHALAGVDLAIRKG' A
#
# COMPACT_ATOMS: atom_id res chain seq x y z
N MET A 1 7.38 21.20 -9.25
CA MET A 1 7.06 19.94 -9.98
C MET A 1 5.83 19.30 -9.36
N SER A 2 4.65 19.50 -9.96
CA SER A 2 3.38 18.93 -9.50
C SER A 2 2.82 18.04 -10.61
N GLY A 3 3.45 16.89 -10.83
CA GLY A 3 2.92 15.87 -11.73
C GLY A 3 1.59 15.33 -11.17
N SER A 4 0.60 15.17 -12.05
CA SER A 4 -0.70 14.60 -11.67
C SER A 4 -0.53 13.18 -11.14
N THR A 5 -1.33 12.80 -10.13
CA THR A 5 -1.34 11.43 -9.62
C THR A 5 -1.71 10.47 -10.75
N LEU A 6 -0.86 9.49 -10.99
CA LEU A 6 -1.09 8.45 -11.98
C LEU A 6 -1.73 7.21 -11.33
N ILE A 7 -1.22 6.81 -10.17
CA ILE A 7 -1.72 5.65 -9.42
C ILE A 7 -1.89 6.04 -7.97
N ALA A 8 -3.03 5.70 -7.39
CA ALA A 8 -3.32 5.86 -5.97
C ALA A 8 -3.65 4.50 -5.36
N PHE A 9 -3.04 4.23 -4.22
CA PHE A 9 -3.30 3.11 -3.35
C PHE A 9 -3.89 3.66 -2.06
N ASP A 10 -5.13 3.27 -1.75
CA ASP A 10 -5.84 3.67 -0.54
C ASP A 10 -5.95 2.48 0.41
N LYS A 11 -5.54 2.67 1.67
CA LYS A 11 -5.70 1.71 2.76
C LYS A 11 -5.24 0.28 2.42
N VAL A 12 -4.08 0.17 1.78
CA VAL A 12 -3.58 -1.13 1.34
C VAL A 12 -3.26 -2.01 2.54
N TRP A 13 -3.76 -3.24 2.48
CA TRP A 13 -3.51 -4.29 3.46
C TRP A 13 -2.87 -5.50 2.80
N LYS A 14 -1.86 -6.06 3.45
CA LYS A 14 -1.24 -7.31 3.04
C LYS A 14 -0.74 -8.08 4.24
N SER A 15 -1.17 -9.33 4.34
CA SER A 15 -0.67 -10.26 5.35
C SER A 15 -0.10 -11.51 4.70
N TYR A 16 0.91 -12.08 5.35
CA TYR A 16 1.47 -13.38 5.00
C TYR A 16 1.37 -14.34 6.18
N GLY A 17 1.36 -15.63 5.88
CA GLY A 17 1.21 -16.69 6.88
C GLY A 17 -0.24 -16.87 7.38
N GLN A 18 -0.45 -17.91 8.19
CA GLN A 18 -1.75 -18.31 8.72
C GLN A 18 -1.63 -18.69 10.21
N GLY A 19 -2.73 -18.61 10.95
CA GLY A 19 -2.76 -18.94 12.37
C GLY A 19 -1.79 -18.09 13.19
N GLU A 20 -0.99 -18.75 14.03
CA GLU A 20 -0.02 -18.13 14.93
C GLU A 20 1.16 -17.47 14.20
N ALA A 21 1.41 -17.83 12.93
CA ALA A 21 2.48 -17.28 12.12
C ALA A 21 1.98 -16.23 11.11
N ARG A 22 0.96 -15.44 11.46
CA ARG A 22 0.46 -14.35 10.61
C ARG A 22 1.27 -13.07 10.82
N VAL A 23 1.77 -12.49 9.73
CA VAL A 23 2.48 -11.20 9.71
C VAL A 23 1.71 -10.19 8.87
N HIS A 24 1.52 -8.98 9.42
CA HIS A 24 0.96 -7.84 8.70
C HIS A 24 2.09 -7.08 7.99
N ALA A 25 2.30 -7.38 6.70
CA ALA A 25 3.35 -6.75 5.90
C ALA A 25 2.98 -5.35 5.42
N LEU A 26 1.70 -5.10 5.17
CA LEU A 26 1.15 -3.76 4.93
C LEU A 26 -0.11 -3.62 5.76
N ALA A 27 -0.20 -2.51 6.50
CA ALA A 27 -1.29 -2.26 7.44
C ALA A 27 -1.88 -0.85 7.26
N GLY A 28 -2.81 -0.71 6.31
CA GLY A 28 -3.53 0.56 6.09
C GLY A 28 -2.67 1.62 5.42
N VAL A 29 -1.84 1.22 4.47
CA VAL A 29 -0.87 2.12 3.83
C VAL A 29 -1.51 2.91 2.70
N ASP A 30 -1.26 4.23 2.70
CA ASP A 30 -1.61 5.14 1.61
C ASP A 30 -0.37 5.48 0.78
N LEU A 31 -0.44 5.30 -0.53
CA LEU A 31 0.67 5.55 -1.45
C LEU A 31 0.15 6.16 -2.76
N ALA A 32 0.86 7.16 -3.26
CA ALA A 32 0.57 7.76 -4.56
C ALA A 32 1.82 7.80 -5.44
N ILE A 33 1.68 7.31 -6.67
CA ILE A 33 2.68 7.44 -7.72
C ILE A 33 2.25 8.58 -8.64
N ARG A 34 3.08 9.62 -8.72
CA ARG A 34 2.85 10.77 -9.61
C ARG A 34 3.41 10.48 -11.01
N LYS A 35 2.78 11.06 -12.02
CA LYS A 35 3.31 11.10 -13.38
C LYS A 35 4.57 11.96 -13.39
N GLY A 36 5.61 11.51 -14.11
CA GLY A 36 6.86 12.25 -14.29
C GLY A 36 6.64 13.62 -14.93
#